data_AF-A0A7K3S3S9-F1
#
_entry.id   AF-A0A7K3S3S9-F1
#
_cell.length_a   1.000
_cell.length_b   1.000
_cell.length_c   1.000
_cell.angle_alpha   90.00
_cell.angle_beta   90.00
_cell.angle_gamma   90.00
#
_symmetry.space_group_name_H-M   'P 1'
#
loop_
_entity.id
_entity.type
_entity.pdbx_description
1 polymer ?
#
loop_
_entity_poly.entity_id
_entity_poly.type
_entity_poly.pdbx_seq_one_letter_code
_entity_poly.pdbx_strand_id
1 'polypeptide(L)' 'LAMCERAAACFPGTPCVGVDLLPTAGWRRFAVGEVNAFGDLLPGLTGLPGSGAEGLNTYAAQVAAVLDRARNHRAVTAS' A
#
# COMPACT_ATOMS: atom_id res chain seq x y z
N LEU A 1 -11.45 4.54 -0.76
CA LEU A 1 -10.35 3.62 -1.09
C LEU A 1 -10.33 3.13 -2.53
N ALA A 2 -11.46 2.74 -3.13
CA ALA A 2 -11.50 2.08 -4.45
C ALA A 2 -10.63 2.70 -5.57
N MET A 3 -10.46 4.03 -5.62
CA MET A 3 -9.56 4.66 -6.60
C MET A 3 -8.08 4.40 -6.32
N CYS A 4 -7.65 4.51 -5.07
CA CYS A 4 -6.30 4.19 -4.64
C CYS A 4 -5.98 2.71 -4.88
N GLU A 5 -6.93 1.81 -4.59
CA GLU A 5 -6.78 0.37 -4.83
C GLU A 5 -6.60 0.07 -6.32
N ARG A 6 -7.39 0.71 -7.20
CA ARG A 6 -7.21 0.59 -8.65
C ARG A 6 -5.86 1.12 -9.12
N ALA A 7 -5.41 2.26 -8.60
CA ALA A 7 -4.09 2.80 -8.92
C ALA A 7 -2.97 1.86 -8.47
N ALA A 8 -3.08 1.30 -7.26
CA ALA A 8 -2.12 0.32 -6.73
C ALA A 8 -2.07 -0.97 -7.56
N ALA A 9 -3.21 -1.43 -8.09
CA ALA A 9 -3.27 -2.62 -8.94
C ALA A 9 -2.45 -2.50 -10.25
N CYS A 10 -2.13 -1.27 -10.68
CA CYS A 10 -1.24 -1.04 -11.82
C CYS A 10 0.24 -1.37 -11.53
N PHE A 11 0.61 -1.61 -10.27
CA PHE A 11 1.97 -1.91 -9.84
C PHE A 11 2.06 -3.27 -9.12
N PRO A 12 1.83 -4.40 -9.82
CA PRO A 12 1.77 -5.72 -9.19
C PRO A 12 3.13 -6.22 -8.63
N GLY A 13 4.22 -5.56 -9.00
CA GLY A 13 5.58 -5.89 -8.56
C GLY A 13 5.98 -5.29 -7.21
N THR A 14 5.22 -4.32 -6.68
CA THR A 14 5.52 -3.67 -5.40
C THR A 14 4.58 -4.15 -4.29
N PRO A 15 5.07 -4.40 -3.06
CA PRO A 15 4.24 -4.85 -1.94
C PRO A 15 3.24 -3.80 -1.46
N CYS A 16 3.52 -2.51 -1.64
CA CYS A 16 2.62 -1.41 -1.34
C CYS A 16 2.94 -0.20 -2.22
N VAL A 17 2.02 0.77 -2.29
CA VAL A 17 2.25 2.10 -2.84
C VAL A 17 1.51 3.15 -2.01
N GLY A 18 2.03 4.37 -1.98
CA GLY A 18 1.27 5.57 -1.63
C GLY A 18 0.60 6.15 -2.86
N VAL A 19 -0.63 6.65 -2.73
CA VAL A 19 -1.39 7.25 -3.83
C VAL A 19 -1.87 8.63 -3.40
N ASP A 20 -1.31 9.67 -4.01
CA ASP A 20 -1.65 11.04 -3.68
C ASP A 20 -2.78 11.54 -4.57
N LEU A 21 -3.82 12.10 -3.93
CA LEU A 21 -5.04 12.51 -4.60
C LEU A 21 -5.11 14.03 -4.73
N LEU A 22 -5.39 14.49 -5.95
CA LEU A 22 -5.66 15.89 -6.23
C LEU A 22 -7.17 16.11 -6.27
N PRO A 23 -7.76 16.85 -5.31
CA PRO A 23 -9.17 17.21 -5.36
C PRO A 23 -9.42 18.25 -6.45
N THR A 24 -10.53 18.13 -7.16
CA THR A 24 -11.04 19.22 -8.00
C THR A 24 -11.66 20.32 -7.14
N ALA A 25 -11.93 21.48 -7.74
CA ALA A 25 -12.68 22.55 -7.08
C ALA A 25 -13.95 22.02 -6.39
N GLY A 26 -14.14 22.41 -5.12
CA GLY A 26 -15.26 21.99 -4.29
C GLY A 26 -15.20 20.55 -3.75
N TRP A 27 -14.06 19.85 -3.85
CA TRP A 27 -13.85 18.51 -3.25
C TRP A 27 -14.82 17.41 -3.74
N ARG A 28 -15.45 17.62 -4.90
CA ARG A 28 -16.47 16.71 -5.44
C ARG A 28 -15.91 15.55 -6.25
N ARG A 29 -14.71 15.72 -6.82
CA ARG A 29 -14.02 14.71 -7.61
C ARG A 29 -12.55 14.73 -7.23
N PHE A 30 -11.89 13.61 -7.46
CA PHE A 30 -10.48 13.41 -7.18
C PHE A 30 -9.81 12.79 -8.41
N ALA A 31 -8.58 13.19 -8.67
CA ALA A 31 -7.68 12.54 -9.63
C ALA A 31 -6.47 11.98 -8.87
N VAL A 32 -5.84 10.95 -9.44
CA VAL A 32 -4.53 10.49 -8.96
C VAL A 32 -3.49 11.49 -9.47
N GLY A 33 -2.78 12.15 -8.55
CA GLY A 33 -1.67 13.04 -8.88
C GLY A 33 -0.37 12.28 -9.01
N GLU A 34 -0.12 11.36 -8.09
CA GLU A 34 1.13 10.61 -7.99
C GLU A 34 0.91 9.22 -7.41
N VAL A 35 1.80 8.28 -7.77
CA VAL A 35 1.92 6.98 -7.11
C VAL A 35 3.37 6.77 -6.72
N ASN A 36 3.59 6.57 -5.42
CA ASN A 36 4.89 6.42 -4.79
C ASN A 36 5.11 4.99 -4.32
N ALA A 37 6.33 4.47 -4.43
CA ALA A 37 6.63 3.06 -4.08
C ALA A 37 6.38 2.72 -2.60
N PHE A 38 6.22 3.72 -1.73
CA PHE A 38 6.01 3.56 -0.28
C PHE A 38 4.98 4.55 0.29
N GLY A 39 4.82 5.71 -0.38
CA GLY A 39 4.12 6.86 0.18
C GLY A 39 4.97 7.62 1.19
N ASP A 40 4.37 8.64 1.79
CA ASP A 40 5.03 9.46 2.79
C ASP A 40 5.24 8.71 4.11
N LEU A 41 6.38 8.97 4.75
CA LEU A 41 6.59 8.60 6.14
C LEU A 41 5.84 9.60 7.03
N LEU A 42 4.62 9.22 7.44
CA LEU A 42 3.81 10.00 8.37
C LEU A 42 3.97 9.46 9.80
N PRO A 43 4.59 10.22 10.72
CA PRO A 43 4.75 9.78 12.11
C PRO A 43 3.40 9.51 12.79
N GLY A 44 3.30 8.39 13.49
CA GLY A 44 2.09 8.01 14.25
C GLY A 44 0.94 7.45 13.41
N LEU A 45 1.07 7.41 12.07
CA LEU A 45 0.10 6.75 11.22
C LEU A 45 0.41 5.25 11.13
N THR A 46 -0.60 4.43 11.47
CA THR A 46 -0.52 2.97 11.36
C THR A 46 -1.60 2.43 10.44
N GLY A 47 -1.43 1.19 9.98
CA GLY A 47 -2.41 0.52 9.14
C GLY A 47 -3.77 0.39 9.82
N LEU A 48 -4.81 0.42 9.00
CA LEU A 48 -6.19 0.42 9.46
C LEU A 48 -6.55 -0.87 10.21
N PRO A 49 -7.47 -0.80 11.20
CA PRO A 49 -7.98 -1.98 11.87
C PRO A 49 -8.57 -3.02 10.90
N GLY A 50 -8.33 -4.30 11.16
CA GLY A 50 -8.75 -5.43 10.33
C GLY A 50 -7.98 -5.58 9.01
N SER A 51 -6.99 -4.73 8.73
CA SER A 51 -6.10 -4.90 7.57
C SER A 51 -4.92 -5.80 7.90
N GLY A 52 -4.24 -6.31 6.86
CA GLY A 52 -2.97 -7.05 7.03
C GLY A 52 -1.81 -6.20 7.59
N ALA A 53 -2.03 -4.91 7.83
CA ALA A 53 -1.04 -3.97 8.36
C ALA A 53 -1.52 -3.27 9.65
N GLU A 54 -2.59 -3.76 10.29
CA GLU A 54 -3.13 -3.15 11.52
C GLU A 54 -2.04 -2.93 12.58
N GLY A 55 -1.97 -1.70 13.11
CA GLY A 55 -0.99 -1.32 14.12
C GLY A 55 0.47 -1.20 13.63
N LEU A 56 0.75 -1.50 12.36
CA LEU A 56 2.07 -1.34 11.76
C LEU A 56 2.19 0.02 11.08
N ASN A 57 3.36 0.66 11.22
CA ASN A 57 3.71 1.78 10.35
C ASN A 57 4.06 1.29 8.94
N THR A 58 4.19 2.21 7.97
CA THR A 58 4.47 1.89 6.56
C THR A 58 5.68 0.98 6.37
N TYR A 59 6.77 1.22 7.12
CA TYR A 59 7.99 0.43 7.01
C TYR A 59 7.82 -0.99 7.56
N ALA A 60 7.21 -1.13 8.75
CA ALA A 60 6.94 -2.42 9.37
C ALA A 60 5.97 -3.27 8.52
N ALA A 61 4.95 -2.63 7.95
CA ALA A 61 4.02 -3.28 7.02
C ALA A 61 4.74 -3.82 5.77
N GLN A 62 5.68 -3.04 5.21
CA GLN A 62 6.46 -3.47 4.06
C GLN A 62 7.40 -4.64 4.38
N VAL A 63 8.10 -4.58 5.51
CA VAL A 63 8.96 -5.69 5.97
C VAL A 63 8.13 -6.96 6.16
N ALA A 64 6.96 -6.85 6.80
CA ALA A 64 6.05 -7.98 6.97
C ALA A 64 5.60 -8.58 5.63
N ALA A 65 5.23 -7.74 4.66
CA ALA A 65 4.82 -8.17 3.32
C ALA A 65 5.95 -8.89 2.54
N VAL A 66 7.18 -8.36 2.61
CA VAL A 66 8.34 -9.00 1.95
C VAL A 66 8.67 -10.35 2.59
N LEU A 67 8.64 -10.43 3.92
CA LEU A 67 8.87 -11.68 4.63
C LEU A 67 7.79 -12.72 4.31
N ASP A 68 6.53 -12.31 4.21
CA ASP A 68 5.44 -13.20 3.84
C ASP A 68 5.58 -13.74 2.42
N ARG A 69 5.87 -12.85 1.45
CA ARG A 69 6.14 -13.26 0.07
C ARG A 69 7.30 -14.24 -0.03
N ALA A 70 8.38 -14.02 0.73
CA ALA A 70 9.53 -14.91 0.75
C ALA A 70 9.19 -16.30 1.31
N ARG A 71 8.35 -16.37 2.36
CA ARG A 71 7.83 -17.65 2.89
C ARG A 71 6.98 -18.37 1.86
N ASN A 72 6.08 -17.66 1.20
CA ASN A 72 5.17 -18.24 0.21
C ASN A 72 5.93 -18.78 -1.02
N HIS A 73 6.95 -18.06 -1.50
CA HIS A 73 7.81 -18.55 -2.58
C HIS A 73 8.56 -19.85 -2.20
N ARG A 74 9.04 -19.97 -0.95
CA ARG A 74 9.70 -21.20 -0.47
C ARG A 74 8.74 -22.39 -0.40
N ALA A 75 7.49 -22.15 0.03
CA ALA A 75 6.47 -23.21 0.08
C ALA A 75 6.14 -23.74 -1.33
N VAL A 76 5.98 -22.84 -2.31
CA VAL A 76 5.71 -23.20 -3.72
C VAL A 76 6.87 -24.00 -4.33
N THR A 77 8.12 -23.62 -4.04
CA THR A 77 9.30 -24.32 -4.59
C THR A 77 9.60 -25.66 -3.91
N ALA A 78 9.00 -25.93 -2.75
CA ALA A 78 9.12 -27.19 -2.02
C ALA A 78 7.99 -28.19 -2.33
N SER A 79 7.00 -27.81 -3.15
CA SER A 79 5.86 -28.63 -3.58
C SER A 79 6.07 -29.18 -4.99
#